data_AF-A0A4Y2NII6-F1
#
_entry.id   AF-A0A4Y2NII6-F1
#
_cell.length_a   1.000
_cell.length_b   1.000
_cell.length_c   1.000
_cell.angle_alpha   90.00
_cell.angle_beta   90.00
_cell.angle_gamma   90.00
#
_symmetry.space_group_name_H-M   'P 1'
#
loop_
_entity.id
_entity.type
_entity.pdbx_description
1 polymer ?
#
loop_
_entity_poly.entity_id
_entity_poly.type
_entity_poly.pdbx_seq_one_letter_code
_entity_poly.pdbx_strand_id
1 'polypeptide(L)'
;MDGPNLNKKLFKDLQAQIKEQPSDPEILYIGSCGLHAINVAFKAGSVVTQWKILEFHRALYYLFSKSPARRSLYSFYSGSTLFPKKFCAIRWLENSDVANRALDMLLPHLKSYVDGVEKNKEAACCNSYNLIKRGYKG
;
A
#
# COMPACT_ATOMS: atom_id res chain seq x y z
N MET A 1 11.69 -8.81 -11.07
CA MET A 1 12.18 -7.53 -11.63
C MET A 1 12.94 -6.84 -10.52
N ASP A 2 14.27 -6.81 -10.65
CA ASP A 2 15.13 -6.17 -9.66
C ASP A 2 14.90 -4.65 -9.63
N GLY A 3 15.19 -4.05 -8.46
CA GLY A 3 14.97 -2.63 -8.25
C GLY A 3 15.79 -1.75 -9.20
N PRO A 4 15.37 -0.49 -9.44
CA PRO A 4 16.04 0.41 -10.39
C PRO A 4 17.54 0.57 -10.16
N ASN A 5 17.99 0.47 -8.91
CA ASN A 5 19.40 0.63 -8.53
C ASN A 5 20.27 -0.55 -8.97
N LEU A 6 19.73 -1.78 -8.94
CA LEU A 6 20.48 -2.97 -9.38
C LEU A 6 20.69 -2.91 -10.90
N ASN A 7 19.64 -2.53 -11.64
CA ASN A 7 19.68 -2.42 -13.10
C ASN A 7 20.64 -1.32 -13.56
N LYS A 8 20.70 -0.19 -12.83
CA LYS A 8 21.65 0.90 -13.14
C LYS A 8 23.10 0.51 -12.88
N LYS A 9 23.37 -0.26 -11.81
CA LYS A 9 24.73 -0.73 -11.53
C LYS A 9 25.19 -1.73 -12.59
N LEU A 10 24.36 -2.74 -12.88
CA LEU A 10 24.65 -3.71 -13.95
C LEU A 10 24.92 -3.03 -15.29
N PHE A 11 24.11 -2.04 -15.66
CA PHE A 11 24.31 -1.26 -16.89
C PHE A 11 25.69 -0.59 -16.91
N LYS A 12 26.08 0.09 -15.82
CA LYS A 12 27.38 0.76 -15.72
C LYS A 12 28.54 -0.23 -15.79
N ASP A 13 28.44 -1.33 -15.05
CA ASP A 13 29.49 -2.34 -14.97
C ASP A 13 29.66 -3.01 -16.35
N LEU A 14 28.56 -3.32 -17.05
CA LEU A 14 28.59 -3.89 -18.40
C LEU A 14 29.12 -2.89 -19.44
N GLN A 15 28.71 -1.63 -19.38
CA GLN A 15 29.21 -0.59 -20.28
C GLN A 15 30.72 -0.37 -20.11
N ALA A 16 31.22 -0.44 -18.88
CA ALA A 16 32.65 -0.31 -18.58
C ALA A 16 33.47 -1.49 -19.14
N GLN A 17 32.88 -2.70 -19.19
CA GLN A 17 33.54 -3.86 -19.79
C GLN A 17 33.51 -3.85 -21.33
N ILE A 18 32.49 -3.25 -21.94
CA ILE A 18 32.40 -3.19 -23.41
C ILE A 18 33.26 -2.06 -23.98
N LYS A 19 33.40 -0.95 -23.23
CA LYS A 19 34.02 0.29 -23.73
C LYS A 19 35.48 0.38 -23.30
N GLU A 20 36.31 -0.49 -23.84
CA GLU A 20 37.76 -0.48 -23.57
C GLU A 20 38.49 0.51 -24.50
N GLN A 21 38.00 0.70 -25.73
CA GLN A 21 38.55 1.59 -26.75
C GLN A 21 37.52 2.62 -27.24
N PRO A 22 37.97 3.76 -27.82
CA PRO A 22 37.08 4.82 -28.30
C PRO A 22 36.14 4.40 -29.44
N SER A 23 36.51 3.36 -30.19
CA SER A 23 35.72 2.81 -31.30
C SER A 23 34.68 1.77 -30.87
N ASP A 24 34.69 1.37 -29.61
CA ASP A 24 33.84 0.29 -29.12
C ASP A 24 32.37 0.72 -29.02
N PRO A 25 31.43 -0.21 -29.22
CA PRO A 25 30.01 0.10 -29.20
C PRO A 25 29.53 0.57 -27.82
N GLU A 26 28.63 1.56 -27.82
CA GLU A 26 27.92 1.99 -26.62
C GLU A 26 26.58 1.26 -26.48
N ILE A 27 26.26 0.82 -25.27
CA ILE A 27 24.95 0.27 -24.96
C ILE A 27 23.96 1.43 -24.90
N LEU A 28 22.90 1.32 -25.70
CA LEU A 28 21.81 2.28 -25.69
C LEU A 28 21.07 2.26 -24.34
N TYR A 29 21.21 3.33 -23.56
CA TYR A 29 20.46 3.52 -22.33
C TYR A 29 19.14 4.24 -22.59
N ILE A 30 18.04 3.48 -22.57
CA ILE A 30 16.68 4.03 -22.75
C ILE A 30 16.12 4.65 -21.45
N GLY A 31 16.89 4.61 -20.35
CA GLY A 31 16.44 5.12 -19.06
C GLY A 31 15.62 4.12 -18.24
N SER A 32 15.19 4.57 -17.05
CA SER A 32 14.17 3.84 -16.27
C SER A 32 12.78 4.23 -16.76
N CYS A 33 11.87 3.27 -16.87
CA CYS A 33 10.46 3.54 -17.18
C CYS A 33 9.86 4.57 -16.20
N GLY A 34 9.20 5.61 -16.75
CA GLY A 34 8.64 6.71 -15.97
C GLY A 34 7.64 6.25 -14.90
N LEU A 35 6.90 5.18 -15.16
CA LEU A 35 6.01 4.56 -14.19
C LEU A 35 6.76 4.08 -12.93
N HIS A 36 7.95 3.49 -13.10
CA HIS A 36 8.78 3.10 -11.96
C HIS A 36 9.28 4.33 -11.19
N ALA A 37 9.67 5.39 -11.88
CA ALA A 37 10.13 6.62 -11.23
C ALA A 37 9.01 7.24 -10.35
N ILE A 38 7.79 7.32 -10.88
CA ILE A 38 6.61 7.83 -10.15
C ILE A 38 6.28 6.93 -8.96
N ASN A 39 6.24 5.62 -9.14
CA ASN A 39 5.98 4.67 -8.05
C ASN A 39 7.01 4.80 -6.90
N VAL A 40 8.29 4.96 -7.24
CA VAL A 40 9.35 5.20 -6.25
C VAL A 40 9.18 6.57 -5.59
N ALA A 41 8.80 7.61 -6.32
CA ALA A 41 8.55 8.94 -5.76
C ALA A 41 7.42 8.95 -4.73
N PHE A 42 6.28 8.29 -5.02
CA PHE A 42 5.18 8.15 -4.06
C PHE A 42 5.61 7.40 -2.80
N LYS A 43 6.34 6.29 -2.96
CA LYS A 43 6.90 5.54 -1.83
C LYS A 43 7.82 6.43 -1.00
N ALA A 44 8.75 7.16 -1.64
CA ALA A 44 9.67 8.05 -0.95
C ALA A 44 8.92 9.17 -0.21
N GLY A 45 7.91 9.77 -0.84
CA GLY A 45 7.03 10.76 -0.22
C GLY A 45 6.35 10.23 1.05
N SER A 46 5.80 9.01 1.01
CA SER A 46 5.19 8.37 2.18
C SER A 46 6.18 8.15 3.34
N VAL A 47 7.44 7.86 3.02
CA VAL A 47 8.49 7.67 4.03
C VAL A 47 8.90 9.00 4.65
N VAL A 48 9.14 10.02 3.83
CA VAL A 48 9.56 11.35 4.30
C VAL A 48 8.48 12.01 5.15
N THR A 49 7.22 11.88 4.74
CA THR A 49 6.06 12.39 5.49
C THR A 49 5.72 11.57 6.73
N GLN A 50 6.40 10.42 6.94
CA GLN A 50 6.07 9.45 7.99
C GLN A 50 4.62 8.95 7.91
N TRP A 51 4.00 9.06 6.73
CA TRP A 51 2.64 8.60 6.51
C TRP A 51 2.61 7.08 6.44
N LYS A 52 1.95 6.47 7.43
CA LYS A 52 1.80 5.03 7.57
C LYS A 52 0.75 4.43 6.61
N ILE A 53 0.68 4.90 5.37
CA ILE A 53 -0.32 4.50 4.36
C ILE A 53 -0.33 2.99 4.16
N LEU A 54 0.85 2.39 3.97
CA LEU A 54 0.98 0.95 3.74
C LEU A 54 0.51 0.15 4.96
N GLU A 55 0.90 0.55 6.16
CA GLU A 55 0.51 -0.11 7.42
C GLU A 55 -1.00 -0.03 7.62
N PHE A 56 -1.59 1.15 7.38
CA PHE A 56 -3.02 1.38 7.49
C PHE A 56 -3.82 0.49 6.53
N HIS A 57 -3.50 0.50 5.23
CA HIS A 57 -4.23 -0.30 4.25
C HIS A 57 -4.06 -1.80 4.49
N ARG A 58 -2.88 -2.25 4.92
CA ARG A 58 -2.66 -3.65 5.30
C ARG A 58 -3.49 -4.04 6.53
N ALA A 59 -3.49 -3.20 7.57
CA ALA A 59 -4.30 -3.44 8.76
C ALA A 59 -5.79 -3.54 8.40
N LEU A 60 -6.29 -2.60 7.60
CA LEU A 60 -7.68 -2.59 7.14
C LEU A 60 -8.02 -3.89 6.38
N TYR A 61 -7.19 -4.27 5.42
CA TYR A 61 -7.37 -5.49 4.65
C TYR A 61 -7.34 -6.76 5.53
N TYR A 62 -6.35 -6.88 6.42
CA TYR A 62 -6.22 -8.07 7.27
C TYR A 62 -7.25 -8.15 8.39
N LEU A 63 -7.83 -7.02 8.80
CA LEU A 63 -8.95 -7.01 9.72
C LEU A 63 -10.12 -7.84 9.13
N PHE A 64 -10.45 -7.65 7.86
CA PHE A 64 -11.64 -8.29 7.27
C PHE A 64 -11.36 -9.53 6.39
N SER A 65 -10.20 -9.62 5.74
CA SER A 65 -9.94 -10.63 4.69
C SER A 65 -10.08 -12.10 5.13
N LYS A 66 -9.82 -12.41 6.40
CA LYS A 66 -9.81 -13.79 6.93
C LYS A 66 -10.82 -14.05 8.04
N SER A 67 -11.81 -13.18 8.22
CA SER A 67 -12.81 -13.37 9.28
C SER A 67 -14.22 -13.03 8.78
N PRO A 68 -15.00 -14.07 8.43
CA PRO A 68 -16.42 -13.90 8.10
C PRO A 68 -17.20 -13.23 9.22
N ALA A 69 -16.91 -13.58 10.49
CA ALA A 69 -17.54 -12.98 11.66
C ALA A 69 -17.32 -11.46 11.71
N ARG A 70 -16.09 -10.97 11.52
CA ARG A 70 -15.82 -9.52 11.51
C ARG A 70 -16.46 -8.80 10.33
N ARG A 71 -16.56 -9.46 9.16
CA ARG A 71 -17.27 -8.92 8.00
C ARG A 71 -18.77 -8.82 8.27
N SER A 72 -19.35 -9.82 8.92
CA SER A 72 -20.75 -9.81 9.34
C SER A 72 -21.03 -8.69 10.34
N LEU A 73 -20.20 -8.53 11.37
CA LEU A 73 -20.32 -7.43 12.33
C LEU A 73 -20.15 -6.06 11.67
N TYR A 74 -19.20 -5.92 10.74
CA TYR A 74 -19.04 -4.69 9.97
C TYR A 74 -20.31 -4.35 9.21
N SER A 75 -20.88 -5.30 8.46
CA SER A 75 -22.11 -5.05 7.72
C SER A 75 -23.31 -4.79 8.64
N PHE A 76 -23.40 -5.46 9.79
CA PHE A 76 -24.44 -5.25 10.78
C PHE A 76 -24.40 -3.82 11.37
N TYR A 77 -23.24 -3.39 11.88
CA TYR A 77 -23.12 -2.08 12.54
C TYR A 77 -23.04 -0.90 11.57
N SER A 78 -22.45 -1.10 10.40
CA SER A 78 -22.20 -0.01 9.46
C SER A 78 -23.25 0.10 8.35
N GLY A 79 -24.06 -0.93 8.12
CA GLY A 79 -24.96 -1.06 6.98
C GLY A 79 -24.26 -1.28 5.63
N SER A 80 -22.92 -1.31 5.61
CA SER A 80 -22.13 -1.40 4.38
C SER A 80 -21.66 -2.81 4.06
N THR A 81 -21.64 -3.13 2.77
CA THR A 81 -21.04 -4.35 2.21
C THR A 81 -19.74 -4.07 1.45
N LEU A 82 -19.25 -2.83 1.52
CA LEU A 82 -17.95 -2.46 0.94
C LEU A 82 -16.83 -2.96 1.85
N PHE A 83 -15.94 -3.77 1.26
CA PHE A 83 -14.79 -4.35 1.95
C PHE A 83 -13.47 -3.85 1.35
N PRO A 84 -12.37 -3.86 2.12
CA PRO A 84 -11.12 -3.30 1.68
C PRO A 84 -10.48 -4.14 0.57
N LYS A 85 -9.76 -3.46 -0.32
CA LYS A 85 -8.93 -4.09 -1.34
C LYS A 85 -7.49 -4.26 -0.82
N LYS A 86 -6.74 -5.18 -1.42
CA LYS A 86 -5.35 -5.46 -1.05
C LYS A 86 -4.42 -4.42 -1.67
N PHE A 87 -3.68 -3.69 -0.83
CA PHE A 87 -2.66 -2.73 -1.28
C PHE A 87 -1.41 -3.42 -1.84
N CYS A 88 -0.94 -3.00 -3.01
CA CYS A 88 0.28 -3.48 -3.65
C CYS A 88 1.47 -2.56 -3.32
N ALA A 89 2.39 -3.02 -2.47
CA ALA A 89 3.53 -2.20 -2.00
C ALA A 89 4.55 -1.79 -3.09
N ILE A 90 4.45 -2.38 -4.28
CA ILE A 90 5.34 -2.13 -5.43
C ILE A 90 4.69 -1.18 -6.44
N ARG A 91 3.36 -1.26 -6.58
CA ARG A 91 2.53 -0.56 -7.57
C ARG A 91 1.69 0.51 -6.88
N TRP A 92 2.34 1.62 -6.51
CA TRP A 92 1.72 2.68 -5.70
C TRP A 92 0.66 3.45 -6.48
N LEU A 93 0.91 3.75 -7.75
CA LEU A 93 0.00 4.49 -8.62
C LEU A 93 -1.29 3.68 -8.88
N GLU A 94 -1.15 2.38 -9.04
CA GLU A 94 -2.27 1.46 -9.26
C GLU A 94 -3.10 1.19 -8.00
N ASN A 95 -2.69 1.68 -6.82
CA ASN A 95 -3.48 1.56 -5.59
C ASN A 95 -4.51 2.69 -5.41
N SER A 96 -4.75 3.53 -6.42
CA SER A 96 -5.75 4.61 -6.34
C SER A 96 -7.15 4.07 -6.02
N ASP A 97 -7.54 2.94 -6.62
CA ASP A 97 -8.81 2.27 -6.35
C ASP A 97 -8.87 1.64 -4.94
N VAL A 98 -7.73 1.20 -4.42
CA VAL A 98 -7.58 0.69 -3.05
C VAL A 98 -7.75 1.85 -2.04
N ALA A 99 -7.15 2.99 -2.33
CA ALA A 99 -7.24 4.19 -1.49
C ALA A 99 -8.67 4.76 -1.49
N ASN A 100 -9.29 4.90 -2.67
CA ASN A 100 -10.68 5.33 -2.77
C ASN A 100 -11.62 4.38 -2.02
N ARG A 101 -11.43 3.05 -2.18
CA ARG A 101 -12.20 2.07 -1.41
C ARG A 101 -12.03 2.25 0.10
N ALA A 102 -10.82 2.55 0.57
CA ALA A 102 -10.58 2.79 1.99
C ALA A 102 -11.27 4.07 2.46
N LEU A 103 -11.28 5.13 1.66
CA LEU A 103 -12.02 6.38 1.94
C LEU A 103 -13.54 6.14 2.02
N ASP A 104 -14.11 5.42 1.05
CA ASP A 104 -15.53 5.05 1.04
C ASP A 104 -15.93 4.25 2.28
N MET A 105 -15.02 3.43 2.82
CA MET A 105 -15.24 2.69 4.06
C MET A 105 -15.05 3.54 5.31
N LEU A 106 -14.11 4.49 5.29
CA LEU A 106 -13.76 5.33 6.44
C LEU A 106 -14.91 6.26 6.85
N LEU A 107 -15.72 6.70 5.89
CA LEU A 107 -16.77 7.69 6.10
C LEU A 107 -18.16 7.10 5.81
N PRO A 108 -19.10 7.00 6.76
CA PRO A 108 -19.02 6.89 8.23
C PRO A 108 -18.94 5.43 8.73
N HIS A 109 -18.81 4.46 7.83
CA HIS A 109 -19.04 3.04 8.13
C HIS A 109 -18.07 2.44 9.15
N LEU A 110 -16.78 2.76 9.03
CA LEU A 110 -15.76 2.22 9.92
C LEU A 110 -15.93 2.69 11.37
N LYS A 111 -16.38 3.93 11.56
CA LYS A 111 -16.69 4.49 12.88
C LYS A 111 -17.85 3.72 13.54
N SER A 112 -18.97 3.55 12.83
CA SER A 112 -20.12 2.79 13.34
C SER A 112 -19.75 1.35 13.71
N TYR A 113 -18.91 0.71 12.90
CA TYR A 113 -18.38 -0.61 13.22
C TYR A 113 -17.57 -0.63 14.52
N VAL A 114 -16.59 0.27 14.66
CA VAL A 114 -15.74 0.31 15.87
C VAL A 114 -16.57 0.63 17.12
N ASP A 115 -17.45 1.62 17.05
CA ASP A 115 -18.30 1.99 18.18
C ASP A 115 -19.25 0.85 18.58
N GLY A 116 -19.80 0.13 17.59
CA GLY A 116 -20.67 -1.03 17.80
C GLY A 116 -19.96 -2.22 18.47
N VAL A 117 -18.78 -2.61 17.98
CA VAL A 117 -18.04 -3.74 18.57
C VAL A 117 -17.45 -3.42 19.94
N GLU A 118 -17.09 -2.16 20.22
CA GLU A 118 -16.63 -1.75 21.55
C GLU A 118 -17.78 -1.77 22.55
N LYS A 119 -18.94 -1.20 22.19
CA LYS A 119 -20.13 -1.17 23.05
C LYS A 119 -20.59 -2.57 23.44
N ASN A 120 -20.54 -3.51 22.50
CA ASN A 120 -21.01 -4.88 22.72
C ASN A 120 -19.91 -5.86 23.16
N LYS A 121 -18.68 -5.37 23.43
CA LYS A 121 -17.53 -6.20 23.83
C LYS A 121 -17.14 -7.29 22.81
N GLU A 122 -17.36 -7.01 21.53
CA GLU A 122 -17.02 -7.86 20.38
C GLU A 122 -15.74 -7.41 19.67
N ALA A 123 -15.05 -6.41 20.22
CA ALA A 123 -13.84 -5.84 19.66
C ALA A 123 -12.74 -6.89 19.51
N ALA A 124 -12.07 -6.91 18.35
CA ALA A 124 -10.99 -7.84 18.10
C ALA A 124 -9.71 -7.41 18.83
N CYS A 125 -9.01 -8.34 19.49
CA CYS A 125 -7.75 -8.05 20.18
C CYS A 125 -6.52 -7.95 19.26
N CYS A 126 -6.69 -8.04 17.94
CA CYS A 126 -5.57 -8.13 17.00
C CYS A 126 -4.93 -6.77 16.68
N ASN A 127 -3.65 -6.80 16.29
CA ASN A 127 -2.90 -5.59 15.95
C ASN A 127 -3.57 -4.76 14.83
N SER A 128 -4.17 -5.42 13.83
CA SER A 128 -4.91 -4.73 12.76
C SER A 128 -6.05 -3.89 13.32
N TYR A 129 -6.85 -4.43 14.24
CA TYR A 129 -7.95 -3.70 14.85
C TYR A 129 -7.43 -2.50 15.65
N ASN A 130 -6.40 -2.69 16.48
CA ASN A 130 -5.80 -1.60 17.27
C ASN A 130 -5.22 -0.47 16.39
N LEU A 131 -4.69 -0.79 15.21
CA LEU A 131 -4.20 0.20 14.27
C LEU A 131 -5.36 0.99 13.65
N ILE A 132 -6.44 0.30 13.25
CA ILE A 132 -7.65 0.94 12.72
C ILE A 132 -8.35 1.82 13.76
N LYS A 133 -8.49 1.33 15.00
CA LYS A 133 -9.07 2.06 16.12
C LYS A 133 -8.33 3.38 16.40
N ARG A 134 -6.99 3.37 16.28
CA ARG A 134 -6.18 4.59 16.41
C ARG A 134 -6.37 5.53 15.23
N GLY A 135 -6.48 4.98 14.01
CA GLY A 135 -6.56 5.77 12.78
C GLY A 135 -7.84 6.59 12.62
N TYR A 136 -8.97 6.22 13.24
CA TYR A 136 -10.22 6.98 13.12
C TYR A 136 -10.49 7.96 14.28
N LYS A 137 -9.73 7.88 15.37
CA LYS A 137 -9.85 8.77 16.55
C LYS A 137 -9.02 10.05 16.44
N GLY A 138 -8.28 10.22 15.35
CA GLY A 138 -7.51 11.43 15.03
C GLY A 138 -8.37 12.51 14.42
#